data_AF-A0A496B238-F1
#
_entry.id   AF-A0A496B238-F1
#
_cell.length_a   1.000
_cell.length_b   1.000
_cell.length_c   1.000
_cell.angle_alpha   90.00
_cell.angle_beta   90.00
_cell.angle_gamma   90.00
#
_symmetry.space_group_name_H-M   'P 1'
#
loop_
_entity.id
_entity.type
_entity.pdbx_description
1 polymer ?
#
loop_
_entity_poly.entity_id
_entity_poly.type
_entity_poly.pdbx_seq_one_letter_code
_entity_poly.pdbx_strand_id
1 'polypeptide(L)'
;MRAGVLSKDAIVEFLNEHFINTWVPNSELGRVRRLREPIAKKREREGDPFDTTHPLAQTIIKGQKAGSKKGSPVDSYIISPDFELMGKKQVRELEVNAGPGVLSPMASYQIFLKDALAGKEPGLGNIVLTRDHPSEEVLDVVRTPTVGYLDYTVVVIDVTSFENGGTLTIDIKIGRAGGDGEFYLFDEDGELSIDEEEPKDALTGTWGEPGDTLQMTHRFDRGQVFRLGASGYWDEGEMCTNAFQARISVESVEKPESM
;
A
#
# COMPACT_ATOMS: atom_id res chain seq x y z
N MET A 1 -20.50 3.78 0.91
CA MET A 1 -19.34 2.97 1.36
C MET A 1 -19.31 1.72 0.51
N ARG A 2 -18.14 1.29 -0.01
CA ARG A 2 -18.05 0.28 -1.10
C ARG A 2 -16.77 -0.57 -0.95
N ALA A 3 -16.96 -1.91 -1.01
CA ALA A 3 -16.04 -3.03 -1.27
C ALA A 3 -15.24 -3.72 -0.12
N GLY A 4 -15.47 -5.04 0.05
CA GLY A 4 -14.52 -6.03 0.60
C GLY A 4 -15.06 -7.47 0.64
N VAL A 5 -14.21 -8.50 0.50
CA VAL A 5 -14.64 -9.92 0.38
C VAL A 5 -14.80 -10.60 1.75
N LEU A 6 -16.01 -10.63 2.31
CA LEU A 6 -16.29 -11.42 3.52
C LEU A 6 -16.90 -12.76 3.12
N SER A 7 -16.17 -13.86 3.34
CA SER A 7 -16.57 -15.22 2.97
C SER A 7 -17.55 -15.89 3.96
N LYS A 8 -18.18 -15.10 4.84
CA LYS A 8 -19.16 -15.58 5.83
C LYS A 8 -20.52 -14.94 5.59
N ASP A 9 -21.52 -15.78 5.32
CA ASP A 9 -22.90 -15.37 5.02
C ASP A 9 -23.49 -14.43 6.09
N ALA A 10 -23.25 -14.71 7.37
CA ALA A 10 -23.72 -13.87 8.48
C ALA A 10 -23.17 -12.43 8.45
N ILE A 11 -21.95 -12.22 7.93
CA ILE A 11 -21.33 -10.89 7.83
C ILE A 11 -21.83 -10.18 6.57
N VAL A 12 -22.02 -10.93 5.48
CA VAL A 12 -22.64 -10.42 4.24
C VAL A 12 -24.07 -9.92 4.52
N GLU A 13 -24.87 -10.69 5.26
CA GLU A 13 -26.22 -10.32 5.68
C GLU A 13 -26.22 -9.06 6.54
N PHE A 14 -25.44 -9.04 7.63
CA PHE A 14 -25.31 -7.88 8.51
C PHE A 14 -24.91 -6.61 7.75
N LEU A 15 -23.90 -6.71 6.87
CA LEU A 15 -23.48 -5.55 6.11
C LEU A 15 -24.54 -5.14 5.09
N ASN A 16 -25.26 -6.06 4.45
CA ASN A 16 -26.30 -5.71 3.46
C ASN A 16 -27.49 -5.01 4.13
N GLU A 17 -27.77 -5.37 5.38
CA GLU A 17 -28.83 -4.77 6.20
C GLU A 17 -28.48 -3.35 6.66
N HIS A 18 -27.18 -3.05 6.85
CA HIS A 18 -26.73 -1.79 7.46
C HIS A 18 -25.89 -0.88 6.56
N PHE A 19 -25.38 -1.38 5.43
CA PHE A 19 -24.46 -0.66 4.54
C PHE A 19 -24.67 -1.07 3.05
N ILE A 20 -24.25 -0.21 2.12
CA ILE A 20 -24.22 -0.57 0.69
C ILE A 20 -23.02 -1.50 0.45
N ASN A 21 -23.23 -2.79 0.19
CA ASN A 21 -22.13 -3.67 -0.24
C ASN A 21 -22.20 -3.93 -1.74
N THR A 22 -21.10 -3.69 -2.42
CA THR A 22 -20.93 -4.10 -3.81
C THR A 22 -19.72 -5.01 -3.88
N TRP A 23 -19.92 -6.17 -4.51
CA TRP A 23 -18.90 -7.18 -4.71
C TRP A 23 -18.38 -7.03 -6.13
N VAL A 24 -17.08 -6.81 -6.27
CA VAL A 24 -16.44 -6.84 -7.58
C VAL A 24 -15.45 -8.00 -7.59
N PRO A 25 -15.66 -9.02 -8.43
CA PRO A 25 -14.70 -10.09 -8.59
C PRO A 25 -13.34 -9.52 -9.03
N ASN A 26 -12.25 -9.97 -8.40
CA ASN A 26 -10.88 -9.61 -8.80
C ASN A 26 -10.60 -9.81 -10.31
N SER A 27 -11.26 -10.80 -10.88
CA SER A 27 -11.21 -11.13 -12.29
C SER A 27 -11.73 -9.96 -13.14
N GLU A 28 -12.83 -9.32 -12.74
CA GLU A 28 -13.41 -8.15 -13.42
C GLU A 28 -12.52 -6.90 -13.33
N LEU A 29 -11.68 -6.82 -12.30
CA LEU A 29 -10.67 -5.76 -12.12
C LEU A 29 -9.36 -6.01 -12.88
N GLY A 30 -9.25 -7.10 -13.66
CA GLY A 30 -8.08 -7.39 -14.48
C GLY A 30 -6.86 -7.89 -13.69
N ARG A 31 -7.06 -8.29 -12.43
CA ARG A 31 -6.01 -8.73 -11.50
C ARG A 31 -5.33 -10.04 -11.91
N VAL A 32 -6.11 -10.96 -12.46
CA VAL A 32 -5.62 -12.30 -12.83
C VAL A 32 -5.27 -12.30 -14.31
N ARG A 33 -3.98 -12.19 -14.65
CA ARG A 33 -3.49 -12.08 -16.05
C ARG A 33 -4.10 -13.15 -16.97
N ARG A 34 -4.12 -14.41 -16.52
CA ARG A 34 -4.70 -15.55 -17.25
C ARG A 34 -6.21 -15.47 -17.50
N LEU A 35 -6.94 -14.63 -16.76
CA LEU A 35 -8.39 -14.46 -16.91
C LEU A 35 -8.77 -13.21 -17.73
N ARG A 36 -7.81 -12.35 -18.10
CA ARG A 36 -8.11 -11.13 -18.86
C ARG A 36 -8.80 -11.41 -20.20
N GLU A 37 -8.21 -12.28 -21.01
CA GLU A 37 -8.80 -12.69 -22.31
C GLU A 37 -10.13 -13.44 -22.16
N PRO A 38 -10.26 -14.44 -21.27
CA PRO A 38 -11.55 -15.08 -20.99
C PRO A 38 -12.66 -14.10 -20.61
N ILE A 39 -12.35 -13.09 -19.79
CA ILE A 39 -13.32 -12.10 -19.33
C ILE A 39 -13.66 -11.09 -20.43
N ALA A 40 -12.68 -10.64 -21.21
CA ALA A 40 -12.94 -9.80 -22.38
C ALA A 40 -13.92 -10.50 -23.34
N LYS A 41 -13.67 -11.78 -23.65
CA LYS A 41 -14.58 -12.62 -24.47
C LYS A 41 -15.93 -12.89 -23.81
N LYS A 42 -16.02 -12.84 -22.48
CA LYS A 42 -17.28 -12.95 -21.75
C LYS A 42 -18.09 -11.66 -21.87
N ARG A 43 -17.46 -10.50 -21.70
CA ARG A 43 -18.07 -9.17 -21.85
C ARG A 43 -18.64 -8.95 -23.26
N GLU A 44 -17.89 -9.36 -24.29
CA GLU A 44 -18.36 -9.32 -25.68
C GLU A 44 -19.61 -10.18 -25.91
N ARG A 45 -19.73 -11.31 -25.20
CA ARG A 45 -20.86 -12.25 -25.34
C ARG A 45 -22.08 -11.86 -24.53
N GLU A 46 -21.88 -11.36 -23.31
CA GLU A 46 -22.97 -11.10 -22.35
C GLU A 46 -23.49 -9.66 -22.40
N GLY A 47 -22.75 -8.73 -23.02
CA GLY A 47 -23.21 -7.35 -23.25
C GLY A 47 -23.28 -6.48 -22.00
N ASP A 48 -22.81 -6.97 -20.85
CA ASP A 48 -22.74 -6.25 -19.58
C ASP A 48 -21.27 -6.04 -19.17
N PRO A 49 -20.56 -5.07 -19.77
CA PRO A 49 -19.18 -4.80 -19.43
C PRO A 49 -19.12 -4.11 -18.06
N PHE A 50 -18.42 -4.75 -17.10
CA PHE A 50 -17.98 -4.04 -15.91
C PHE A 50 -17.16 -2.81 -16.32
N ASP A 51 -17.68 -1.61 -16.06
CA ASP A 51 -17.05 -0.35 -16.44
C ASP A 51 -15.88 -0.04 -15.51
N THR A 52 -14.69 -0.45 -15.94
CA THR A 52 -13.45 -0.13 -15.23
C THR A 52 -13.12 1.36 -15.25
N THR A 53 -13.74 2.16 -16.11
CA THR A 53 -13.52 3.62 -16.19
C THR A 53 -14.36 4.40 -15.18
N HIS A 54 -15.38 3.77 -14.58
CA HIS A 54 -16.19 4.38 -13.54
C HIS A 54 -15.31 4.86 -12.37
N PRO A 55 -15.52 6.08 -11.82
CA PRO A 55 -14.70 6.65 -10.75
C PRO A 55 -14.48 5.71 -9.56
N LEU A 56 -15.52 5.05 -9.06
CA LEU A 56 -15.40 3.98 -8.06
C LEU A 56 -14.40 2.89 -8.46
N ALA A 57 -14.53 2.33 -9.66
CA ALA A 57 -13.69 1.23 -10.11
C ALA A 57 -12.24 1.70 -10.20
N GLN A 58 -12.01 2.92 -10.68
CA GLN A 58 -10.70 3.56 -10.67
C GLN A 58 -10.17 3.75 -9.24
N THR A 59 -10.98 4.18 -8.28
CA THR A 59 -10.57 4.30 -6.87
C THR A 59 -10.20 2.96 -6.26
N ILE A 60 -10.94 1.88 -6.56
CA ILE A 60 -10.60 0.53 -6.11
C ILE A 60 -9.30 0.06 -6.76
N ILE A 61 -9.12 0.29 -8.06
CA ILE A 61 -7.88 -0.05 -8.79
C ILE A 61 -6.68 0.76 -8.26
N LYS A 62 -6.88 2.05 -7.96
CA LYS A 62 -5.85 2.91 -7.35
C LYS A 62 -5.54 2.46 -5.92
N GLY A 63 -6.55 2.20 -5.11
CA GLY A 63 -6.40 1.67 -3.75
C GLY A 63 -5.77 0.28 -3.72
N GLN A 64 -5.97 -0.52 -4.75
CA GLN A 64 -5.23 -1.77 -4.94
C GLN A 64 -3.74 -1.49 -5.17
N LYS A 65 -3.40 -0.48 -5.99
CA LYS A 65 -2.02 -0.05 -6.26
C LYS A 65 -1.37 0.68 -5.08
N ALA A 66 -2.15 1.29 -4.20
CA ALA A 66 -1.69 2.07 -3.05
C ALA A 66 -1.59 1.22 -1.77
N GLY A 67 -0.59 1.49 -0.94
CA GLY A 67 -0.45 0.91 0.40
C GLY A 67 0.15 -0.50 0.46
N SER A 68 0.15 -1.03 1.69
CA SER A 68 1.19 -1.89 2.26
C SER A 68 1.27 -3.36 1.86
N LYS A 69 0.51 -3.86 0.87
CA LYS A 69 0.54 -5.29 0.47
C LYS A 69 0.00 -5.51 -0.95
N LYS A 70 0.89 -5.65 -1.93
CA LYS A 70 0.55 -5.97 -3.33
C LYS A 70 0.25 -7.49 -3.41
N GLY A 71 -0.97 -7.88 -3.81
CA GLY A 71 -1.26 -9.30 -4.10
C GLY A 71 -2.28 -10.01 -3.21
N SER A 72 -2.75 -9.43 -2.10
CA SER A 72 -3.77 -10.08 -1.26
C SER A 72 -5.15 -10.18 -1.94
N PRO A 73 -5.70 -11.39 -2.16
CA PRO A 73 -6.91 -11.59 -2.96
C PRO A 73 -8.16 -10.89 -2.37
N VAL A 74 -8.06 -10.31 -1.17
CA VAL A 74 -9.19 -9.70 -0.49
C VAL A 74 -8.75 -8.47 0.32
N ASP A 75 -9.18 -7.29 -0.14
CA ASP A 75 -9.09 -6.02 0.59
C ASP A 75 -10.49 -5.53 0.99
N SER A 76 -10.57 -4.81 2.11
CA SER A 76 -11.69 -3.97 2.52
C SER A 76 -11.32 -2.51 2.30
N TYR A 77 -12.17 -1.77 1.62
CA TYR A 77 -11.97 -0.35 1.34
C TYR A 77 -13.08 0.49 1.98
N ILE A 78 -12.70 1.60 2.60
CA ILE A 78 -13.62 2.67 2.98
C ILE A 78 -13.47 3.76 1.92
N ILE A 79 -14.54 3.98 1.15
CA ILE A 79 -14.57 4.95 0.04
C ILE A 79 -15.69 5.95 0.30
N SER A 80 -15.36 7.24 0.18
CA SER A 80 -16.30 8.36 0.34
C SER A 80 -17.33 8.41 -0.80
N PRO A 81 -18.43 9.18 -0.66
CA PRO A 81 -19.37 9.42 -1.76
C PRO A 81 -18.71 10.02 -3.02
N ASP A 82 -17.65 10.80 -2.84
CA ASP A 82 -16.88 11.47 -3.90
C ASP A 82 -15.78 10.57 -4.49
N PHE A 83 -15.81 9.27 -4.17
CA PHE A 83 -14.84 8.26 -4.62
C PHE A 83 -13.42 8.48 -4.11
N GLU A 84 -13.25 9.08 -2.94
CA GLU A 84 -11.96 9.17 -2.27
C GLU A 84 -11.73 7.91 -1.42
N LEU A 85 -10.52 7.35 -1.49
CA LEU A 85 -10.13 6.23 -0.64
C LEU A 85 -9.78 6.75 0.76
N MET A 86 -10.62 6.43 1.75
CA MET A 86 -10.48 6.86 3.14
C MET A 86 -9.79 5.83 4.03
N GLY A 87 -9.79 4.55 3.61
CA GLY A 87 -9.10 3.50 4.35
C GLY A 87 -9.05 2.20 3.58
N LYS A 88 -8.03 1.39 3.87
CA LYS A 88 -7.80 0.08 3.26
C LYS A 88 -7.28 -0.88 4.31
N LYS A 89 -7.86 -2.08 4.38
CA LYS A 89 -7.39 -3.14 5.28
C LYS A 89 -7.68 -4.51 4.71
N GLN A 90 -6.80 -5.48 4.91
CA GLN A 90 -7.08 -6.83 4.39
C GLN A 90 -8.16 -7.51 5.22
N VAL A 91 -9.02 -8.33 4.59
CA VAL A 91 -10.02 -9.08 5.37
C VAL A 91 -9.37 -10.04 6.36
N ARG A 92 -8.23 -10.63 6.01
CA ARG A 92 -7.50 -11.47 6.97
C ARG A 92 -7.04 -10.68 8.20
N GLU A 93 -6.68 -9.40 8.06
CA GLU A 93 -6.33 -8.53 9.19
C GLU A 93 -7.53 -8.14 10.06
N LEU A 94 -8.75 -8.27 9.53
CA LEU A 94 -9.98 -8.20 10.32
C LEU A 94 -10.26 -9.53 11.05
N GLU A 95 -9.66 -10.64 10.59
CA GLU A 95 -9.88 -12.01 11.08
C GLU A 95 -8.75 -12.55 11.97
N VAL A 96 -7.53 -11.99 11.91
CA VAL A 96 -6.38 -12.50 12.68
C VAL A 96 -6.66 -12.30 14.17
N ASN A 97 -6.65 -13.45 14.87
CA ASN A 97 -6.84 -13.67 16.31
C ASN A 97 -8.29 -13.93 16.78
N ALA A 98 -9.06 -14.84 16.20
CA ALA A 98 -10.29 -15.35 16.83
C ALA A 98 -10.03 -16.30 18.03
N GLY A 99 -9.32 -15.83 19.07
CA GLY A 99 -9.11 -16.52 20.34
C GLY A 99 -10.01 -15.96 21.48
N PRO A 100 -10.07 -16.63 22.65
CA PRO A 100 -10.82 -16.11 23.80
C PRO A 100 -10.29 -14.73 24.23
N GLY A 101 -11.16 -13.73 24.28
CA GLY A 101 -10.80 -12.36 24.65
C GLY A 101 -10.46 -11.42 23.49
N VAL A 102 -10.56 -11.90 22.24
CA VAL A 102 -10.34 -11.06 21.05
C VAL A 102 -11.66 -10.58 20.45
N LEU A 103 -11.62 -9.39 19.86
CA LEU A 103 -12.75 -8.73 19.22
C LEU A 103 -13.35 -9.62 18.12
N SER A 104 -14.68 -9.63 18.02
CA SER A 104 -15.36 -10.27 16.91
C SER A 104 -14.96 -9.60 15.59
N PRO A 105 -14.99 -10.29 14.44
CA PRO A 105 -14.72 -9.69 13.14
C PRO A 105 -15.54 -8.42 12.88
N MET A 106 -16.78 -8.39 13.39
CA MET A 106 -17.65 -7.22 13.32
C MET A 106 -17.13 -6.03 14.15
N ALA A 107 -16.63 -6.28 15.35
CA ALA A 107 -16.02 -5.26 16.18
C ALA A 107 -14.68 -4.76 15.58
N SER A 108 -13.87 -5.66 15.01
CA SER A 108 -12.65 -5.32 14.28
C SER A 108 -12.95 -4.43 13.06
N TYR A 109 -13.98 -4.77 12.29
CA TYR A 109 -14.43 -3.95 11.17
C TYR A 109 -14.97 -2.58 11.61
N GLN A 110 -15.71 -2.52 12.73
CA GLN A 110 -16.22 -1.26 13.27
C GLN A 110 -15.09 -0.33 13.74
N ILE A 111 -14.03 -0.88 14.33
CA ILE A 111 -12.83 -0.11 14.68
C ILE A 111 -12.14 0.40 13.42
N PHE A 112 -11.88 -0.48 12.45
CA PHE A 112 -11.32 -0.09 11.16
C PHE A 112 -12.10 1.04 10.50
N LEU A 113 -13.44 0.95 10.47
CA LEU A 113 -14.28 2.00 9.92
C LEU A 113 -14.11 3.33 10.67
N LYS A 114 -14.13 3.31 12.01
CA LYS A 114 -13.95 4.53 12.82
C LYS A 114 -12.58 5.15 12.60
N ASP A 115 -11.54 4.32 12.51
CA ASP A 115 -10.17 4.78 12.32
C ASP A 115 -9.94 5.30 10.89
N ALA A 116 -10.47 4.64 9.87
CA ALA A 116 -10.46 5.15 8.49
C ALA A 116 -11.18 6.50 8.37
N LEU A 117 -12.38 6.64 8.96
CA LEU A 117 -13.12 7.90 8.96
C LEU A 117 -12.42 9.01 9.76
N ALA A 118 -11.60 8.65 10.75
CA ALA A 118 -10.78 9.56 11.51
C ALA A 118 -9.40 9.83 10.87
N GLY A 119 -9.12 9.25 9.69
CA GLY A 119 -7.83 9.38 8.99
C GLY A 119 -6.66 8.67 9.68
N LYS A 120 -6.93 7.67 10.54
CA LYS A 120 -5.93 6.90 11.31
C LYS A 120 -5.52 5.58 10.66
N GLU A 121 -6.33 5.06 9.74
CA GLU A 121 -6.01 3.91 8.89
C GLU A 121 -5.97 4.31 7.39
N PRO A 122 -5.27 5.40 7.00
CA PRO A 122 -4.97 5.62 5.60
C PRO A 122 -3.91 4.59 5.26
N GLY A 123 -4.23 3.54 4.49
CA GLY A 123 -3.20 2.61 4.06
C GLY A 123 -2.07 3.42 3.41
N LEU A 124 -0.95 3.56 4.12
CA LEU A 124 0.11 4.56 3.93
C LEU A 124 -0.30 5.76 3.08
N GLY A 125 -0.74 6.83 3.75
CA GLY A 125 -1.04 8.09 3.08
C GLY A 125 0.09 8.49 2.14
N ASN A 126 -0.26 8.87 0.92
CA ASN A 126 0.70 9.42 -0.03
C ASN A 126 1.39 10.62 0.63
N ILE A 127 2.72 10.59 0.71
CA ILE A 127 3.52 11.72 1.16
C ILE A 127 3.63 12.67 -0.03
N VAL A 128 3.29 13.95 0.17
CA VAL A 128 3.40 14.98 -0.87
C VAL A 128 4.40 16.02 -0.41
N LEU A 129 5.61 15.96 -0.97
CA LEU A 129 6.65 16.93 -0.63
C LEU A 129 6.57 18.13 -1.57
N THR A 130 6.61 19.30 -0.96
CA THR A 130 6.62 20.59 -1.65
C THR A 130 7.89 21.37 -1.33
N ARG A 131 8.17 22.45 -2.05
CA ARG A 131 9.32 23.31 -1.70
C ARG A 131 9.16 23.95 -0.31
N ASP A 132 7.93 24.28 0.06
CA ASP A 132 7.62 24.87 1.36
C ASP A 132 7.65 23.82 2.47
N HIS A 133 7.32 22.56 2.14
CA HIS A 133 7.34 21.41 3.03
C HIS A 133 8.15 20.27 2.40
N PRO A 134 9.49 20.38 2.39
CA PRO A 134 10.36 19.46 1.65
C PRO A 134 10.66 18.19 2.42
N SER A 135 10.05 17.98 3.59
CA SER A 135 10.27 16.80 4.41
C SER A 135 9.04 16.42 5.22
N GLU A 136 8.85 15.12 5.39
CA GLU A 136 7.79 14.52 6.20
C GLU A 136 8.29 13.24 6.89
N GLU A 137 7.69 12.90 8.03
CA GLU A 137 7.99 11.66 8.76
C GLU A 137 6.82 10.68 8.65
N VAL A 138 7.16 9.40 8.48
CA VAL A 138 6.21 8.29 8.49
C VAL A 138 6.65 7.24 9.50
N LEU A 139 5.68 6.61 10.16
CA LEU A 139 5.87 5.48 11.05
C LEU A 139 4.96 4.35 10.56
N ASP A 140 5.53 3.19 10.25
CA ASP A 140 4.77 2.00 9.86
C ASP A 140 5.51 0.73 10.29
N VAL A 141 5.15 -0.42 9.73
CA VAL A 141 5.68 -1.73 10.09
C VAL A 141 6.19 -2.48 8.88
N VAL A 142 7.30 -3.20 9.08
CA VAL A 142 7.76 -4.27 8.21
C VAL A 142 7.30 -5.61 8.75
N ARG A 143 7.10 -6.58 7.85
CA ARG A 143 6.73 -7.94 8.20
C ARG A 143 7.52 -8.92 7.39
N THR A 144 7.95 -10.00 8.03
CA THR A 144 8.56 -11.11 7.32
C THR A 144 7.56 -11.68 6.32
N PRO A 145 7.95 -11.90 5.05
CA PRO A 145 7.07 -12.42 4.03
C PRO A 145 6.53 -13.79 4.44
N THR A 146 5.25 -14.01 4.17
CA THR A 146 4.59 -15.31 4.39
C THR A 146 4.56 -16.17 3.13
N VAL A 147 4.80 -15.56 1.97
CA VAL A 147 4.87 -16.17 0.64
C VAL A 147 5.86 -15.35 -0.18
N GLY A 148 6.77 -16.02 -0.89
CA GLY A 148 7.81 -15.35 -1.68
C GLY A 148 8.96 -14.83 -0.81
N TYR A 149 9.78 -13.97 -1.40
CA TYR A 149 10.96 -13.38 -0.75
C TYR A 149 10.64 -12.04 -0.08
N LEU A 150 9.62 -11.32 -0.53
CA LEU A 150 9.30 -9.94 -0.09
C LEU A 150 7.79 -9.75 0.12
N ASP A 151 7.40 -8.99 1.16
CA ASP A 151 6.02 -8.53 1.40
C ASP A 151 6.04 -7.04 1.78
N TYR A 152 6.04 -6.19 0.75
CA TYR A 152 6.27 -4.76 0.94
C TYR A 152 5.11 -4.01 1.56
N THR A 153 5.38 -3.37 2.68
CA THR A 153 4.76 -2.11 3.10
C THR A 153 5.23 -0.97 2.17
N VAL A 154 4.33 -0.36 1.39
CA VAL A 154 4.68 0.64 0.35
C VAL A 154 4.23 2.05 0.73
N VAL A 155 5.19 2.97 0.86
CA VAL A 155 4.98 4.42 1.01
C VAL A 155 5.09 5.08 -0.36
N VAL A 156 4.04 5.78 -0.79
CA VAL A 156 4.07 6.59 -2.03
C VAL A 156 4.61 7.98 -1.69
N ILE A 157 5.57 8.45 -2.48
CA ILE A 157 6.25 9.73 -2.27
C ILE A 157 6.09 10.57 -3.55
N ASP A 158 5.24 11.58 -3.50
CA ASP A 158 5.03 12.55 -4.57
C ASP A 158 5.98 13.73 -4.38
N VAL A 159 6.91 13.90 -5.32
CA VAL A 159 7.84 15.03 -5.38
C VAL A 159 7.64 15.86 -6.66
N THR A 160 6.45 15.83 -7.25
CA THR A 160 6.14 16.50 -8.52
C THR A 160 6.36 18.02 -8.50
N SER A 161 6.28 18.65 -7.32
CA SER A 161 6.58 20.07 -7.11
C SER A 161 8.06 20.46 -7.36
N PHE A 162 8.96 19.49 -7.38
CA PHE A 162 10.39 19.67 -7.63
C PHE A 162 10.68 19.56 -9.14
N GLU A 163 10.10 20.46 -9.94
CA GLU A 163 10.15 20.43 -11.41
C GLU A 163 11.58 20.33 -12.01
N ASN A 164 12.59 20.88 -11.34
CA ASN A 164 14.00 20.84 -11.78
C ASN A 164 14.80 19.70 -11.14
N GLY A 165 14.12 18.72 -10.56
CA GLY A 165 14.77 17.61 -9.88
C GLY A 165 15.26 17.96 -8.48
N GLY A 166 16.00 17.03 -7.90
CA GLY A 166 16.53 17.12 -6.54
C GLY A 166 17.21 15.84 -6.10
N THR A 167 17.56 15.79 -4.82
CA THR A 167 18.03 14.59 -4.14
C THR A 167 16.98 14.19 -3.12
N LEU A 168 16.38 13.01 -3.30
CA LEU A 168 15.51 12.38 -2.32
C LEU A 168 16.39 11.65 -1.30
N THR A 169 16.21 11.96 -0.02
CA THR A 169 16.88 11.30 1.11
C THR A 169 15.83 10.66 2.01
N ILE A 170 16.08 9.42 2.42
CA ILE A 170 15.20 8.65 3.30
C ILE A 170 16.05 8.16 4.48
N ASP A 171 15.86 8.76 5.64
CA ASP A 171 16.48 8.32 6.89
C ASP A 171 15.53 7.33 7.57
N ILE A 172 15.98 6.10 7.84
CA ILE A 172 15.14 5.02 8.35
C ILE A 172 15.65 4.61 9.71
N LYS A 173 14.75 4.47 10.69
CA LYS A 173 15.05 3.88 12.00
C LYS A 173 14.21 2.62 12.14
N ILE A 174 14.88 1.50 12.37
CA ILE A 174 14.21 0.22 12.58
C ILE A 174 13.86 0.08 14.07
N GLY A 175 12.65 -0.39 14.35
CA GLY A 175 12.19 -0.72 15.68
C GLY A 175 13.04 -1.82 16.32
N ARG A 176 12.91 -1.99 17.63
CA ARG A 176 13.70 -2.96 18.39
C ARG A 176 13.02 -4.34 18.52
N ALA A 177 11.86 -4.54 17.89
CA ALA A 177 11.23 -5.86 17.87
C ALA A 177 12.02 -6.80 16.95
N GLY A 178 11.78 -8.11 17.03
CA GLY A 178 12.46 -9.05 16.13
C GLY A 178 12.11 -8.84 14.66
N GLY A 179 13.03 -9.20 13.77
CA GLY A 179 12.89 -9.12 12.32
C GLY A 179 13.68 -7.95 11.72
N ASP A 180 14.60 -8.28 10.82
CA ASP A 180 15.37 -7.30 10.05
C ASP A 180 14.47 -6.62 9.02
N GLY A 181 14.85 -5.41 8.62
CA GLY A 181 14.11 -4.62 7.64
C GLY A 181 14.89 -4.46 6.36
N GLU A 182 14.22 -4.66 5.22
CA GLU A 182 14.71 -4.38 3.88
C GLU A 182 13.88 -3.27 3.24
N PHE A 183 14.56 -2.33 2.60
CA PHE A 183 13.96 -1.11 2.08
C PHE A 183 14.47 -0.86 0.67
N TYR A 184 13.55 -0.65 -0.26
CA TYR A 184 13.84 -0.44 -1.67
C TYR A 184 13.05 0.74 -2.21
N LEU A 185 13.72 1.59 -2.98
CA LEU A 185 13.09 2.72 -3.66
C LEU A 185 12.82 2.36 -5.11
N PHE A 186 11.61 2.66 -5.58
CA PHE A 186 11.18 2.45 -6.96
C PHE A 186 10.67 3.76 -7.53
N ASP A 187 10.70 3.88 -8.86
CA ASP A 187 9.92 4.87 -9.60
C ASP A 187 8.41 4.53 -9.54
N GLU A 188 7.56 5.32 -10.20
CA GLU A 188 6.11 5.09 -10.24
C GLU A 188 5.72 3.78 -10.96
N ASP A 189 6.49 3.40 -11.98
CA ASP A 189 6.15 2.30 -12.90
C ASP A 189 6.87 0.99 -12.59
N GLY A 190 7.95 1.02 -11.81
CA GLY A 190 8.78 -0.14 -11.45
C GLY A 190 8.03 -1.30 -10.81
N GLU A 191 8.48 -2.52 -11.08
CA GLU A 191 7.83 -3.68 -10.54
C GLU A 191 8.26 -3.96 -9.09
N LEU A 192 7.32 -3.79 -8.16
CA LEU A 192 7.41 -4.37 -6.82
C LEU A 192 7.27 -5.91 -6.92
N SER A 193 8.36 -6.59 -7.30
CA SER A 193 8.45 -8.04 -7.39
C SER A 193 8.54 -8.66 -5.98
N ILE A 194 7.83 -9.77 -5.76
CA ILE A 194 7.88 -10.53 -4.49
C ILE A 194 8.57 -11.89 -4.66
N ASP A 195 8.89 -12.26 -5.90
CA ASP A 195 9.45 -13.55 -6.27
C ASP A 195 10.99 -13.52 -6.38
N GLU A 196 11.60 -12.37 -6.09
CA GLU A 196 13.04 -12.13 -6.15
C GLU A 196 13.53 -11.67 -4.77
N GLU A 197 14.72 -12.14 -4.37
CA GLU A 197 15.38 -11.76 -3.10
C GLU A 197 15.78 -10.28 -3.11
N GLU A 198 16.34 -9.81 -4.23
CA GLU A 198 16.58 -8.38 -4.47
C GLU A 198 15.85 -7.92 -5.75
N PRO A 199 15.07 -6.83 -5.72
CA PRO A 199 14.22 -6.43 -6.84
C PRO A 199 15.03 -5.72 -7.92
N LYS A 200 14.99 -6.22 -9.16
CA LYS A 200 15.78 -5.66 -10.28
C LYS A 200 15.41 -4.22 -10.67
N ASP A 201 14.16 -3.85 -10.44
CA ASP A 201 13.63 -2.51 -10.78
C ASP A 201 13.85 -1.50 -9.65
N ALA A 202 14.49 -1.90 -8.54
CA ALA A 202 14.80 -0.96 -7.46
C ALA A 202 15.87 0.05 -7.93
N LEU A 203 15.58 1.33 -7.70
CA LEU A 203 16.51 2.43 -7.95
C LEU A 203 17.67 2.45 -6.96
N THR A 204 17.39 2.05 -5.72
CA THR A 204 18.36 1.88 -4.63
C THR A 204 17.71 1.07 -3.50
N GLY A 205 18.52 0.43 -2.66
CA GLY A 205 18.05 -0.38 -1.54
C GLY A 205 19.01 -0.39 -0.36
N THR A 206 18.50 -0.72 0.83
CA THR A 206 19.29 -0.95 2.04
C THR A 206 18.56 -1.97 2.92
N TRP A 207 19.31 -2.64 3.79
CA TRP A 207 18.75 -3.49 4.83
C TRP A 207 19.42 -3.20 6.18
N GLY A 208 18.82 -3.63 7.28
CA GLY A 208 19.41 -3.50 8.61
C GLY A 208 18.65 -4.26 9.68
N GLU A 209 19.28 -4.38 10.84
CA GLU A 209 18.81 -5.16 11.99
C GLU A 209 17.92 -4.32 12.92
N PRO A 210 17.18 -4.95 13.85
CA PRO A 210 16.44 -4.25 14.88
C PRO A 210 17.26 -3.20 15.66
N GLY A 211 16.80 -1.95 15.61
CA GLY A 211 17.45 -0.82 16.26
C GLY A 211 18.44 -0.04 15.41
N ASP A 212 18.71 -0.48 14.17
CA ASP A 212 19.58 0.23 13.25
C ASP A 212 18.97 1.55 12.77
N THR A 213 19.87 2.43 12.32
CA THR A 213 19.51 3.63 11.57
C THR A 213 20.20 3.56 10.21
N LEU A 214 19.41 3.62 9.14
CA LEU A 214 19.83 3.49 7.75
C LEU A 214 19.54 4.78 7.00
N GLN A 215 20.18 4.96 5.86
CA GLN A 215 19.92 6.08 4.97
C GLN A 215 19.96 5.62 3.51
N MET A 216 18.98 6.08 2.74
CA MET A 216 18.93 5.90 1.29
C MET A 216 18.95 7.28 0.62
N THR A 217 19.66 7.40 -0.50
CA THR A 217 19.67 8.63 -1.30
C THR A 217 19.46 8.31 -2.78
N HIS A 218 18.69 9.14 -3.47
CA HIS A 218 18.45 9.00 -4.90
C HIS A 218 18.32 10.37 -5.56
N ARG A 219 19.12 10.60 -6.61
CA ARG A 219 19.06 11.82 -7.41
C ARG A 219 18.06 11.66 -8.55
N PHE A 220 17.24 12.68 -8.77
CA PHE A 220 16.25 12.71 -9.83
C PHE A 220 16.26 14.03 -10.59
N ASP A 221 15.94 13.99 -11.89
CA ASP A 221 16.09 15.14 -12.78
C ASP A 221 14.81 15.99 -12.92
N ARG A 222 13.65 15.43 -12.56
CA ARG A 222 12.36 16.13 -12.60
C ARG A 222 11.43 15.58 -11.53
N GLY A 223 10.50 16.42 -11.06
CA GLY A 223 9.46 16.01 -10.14
C GLY A 223 8.68 14.81 -10.68
N GLN A 224 8.49 13.80 -9.84
CA GLN A 224 7.83 12.54 -10.16
C GLN A 224 7.30 11.87 -8.89
N VAL A 225 6.69 10.71 -9.03
CA VAL A 225 6.26 9.88 -7.91
C VAL A 225 7.24 8.72 -7.73
N PHE A 226 7.61 8.45 -6.48
CA PHE A 226 8.39 7.30 -6.06
C PHE A 226 7.58 6.41 -5.14
N ARG A 227 8.07 5.18 -4.95
CA ARG A 227 7.53 4.22 -3.99
C ARG A 227 8.67 3.66 -3.15
N LEU A 228 8.58 3.81 -1.84
CA LEU A 228 9.44 3.12 -0.88
C LEU A 228 8.75 1.83 -0.46
N GLY A 229 9.29 0.69 -0.87
CA GLY A 229 8.87 -0.63 -0.40
C GLY A 229 9.70 -1.05 0.80
N ALA A 230 9.05 -1.41 1.90
CA ALA A 230 9.65 -1.89 3.13
C ALA A 230 9.16 -3.32 3.42
N SER A 231 10.07 -4.29 3.49
CA SER A 231 9.77 -5.69 3.80
C SER A 231 10.56 -6.14 5.03
N GLY A 232 10.09 -7.17 5.71
CA GLY A 232 10.94 -7.87 6.68
C GLY A 232 11.85 -8.86 5.95
N TYR A 233 13.08 -9.06 6.43
CA TYR A 233 13.95 -10.11 5.90
C TYR A 233 13.49 -11.48 6.36
N TRP A 234 13.59 -12.47 5.46
CA TRP A 234 13.24 -13.85 5.73
C TRP A 234 14.50 -14.67 6.02
N ASP A 235 14.89 -14.74 7.29
CA ASP A 235 15.78 -15.81 7.76
C ASP A 235 15.12 -16.59 8.90
N GLU A 236 15.09 -17.91 8.73
CA GLU A 236 14.66 -18.93 9.70
C GLU A 236 13.32 -18.72 10.43
N GLY A 237 12.21 -18.81 9.69
CA GLY A 237 11.00 -19.55 10.11
C GLY A 237 10.03 -18.89 11.10
N GLU A 238 10.38 -17.80 11.76
CA GLU A 238 9.45 -17.07 12.63
C GLU A 238 8.86 -15.83 11.94
N MET A 239 7.52 -15.78 11.89
CA MET A 239 6.80 -14.59 11.40
C MET A 239 7.05 -13.43 12.35
N CYS A 240 7.83 -12.45 11.91
CA CYS A 240 8.12 -11.26 12.69
C CYS A 240 7.38 -10.04 12.13
N THR A 241 7.07 -9.11 13.03
CA THR A 241 6.56 -7.78 12.69
C THR A 241 7.37 -6.78 13.50
N ASN A 242 7.97 -5.81 12.82
CA ASN A 242 8.74 -4.75 13.45
C ASN A 242 8.27 -3.40 12.92
N ALA A 243 8.46 -2.34 13.71
CA ALA A 243 8.16 -0.98 13.27
C ALA A 243 9.35 -0.39 12.51
N PHE A 244 9.10 0.61 11.68
CA PHE A 244 10.13 1.52 11.20
C PHE A 244 9.59 2.95 11.20
N GLN A 245 10.47 3.91 11.46
CA GLN A 245 10.22 5.33 11.25
C GLN A 245 11.08 5.78 10.08
N ALA A 246 10.51 6.40 9.06
CA ALA A 246 11.25 7.01 7.98
C ALA A 246 11.03 8.53 7.96
N ARG A 247 12.11 9.31 7.93
CA ARG A 247 12.07 10.72 7.57
C ARG A 247 12.47 10.85 6.13
N ILE A 248 11.56 11.37 5.31
CA ILE A 248 11.74 11.51 3.87
C ILE A 248 11.92 13.00 3.59
N SER A 249 12.93 13.35 2.81
CA SER A 249 13.23 14.74 2.49
C SER A 249 13.75 14.91 1.06
N VAL A 250 13.56 16.10 0.50
CA VAL A 250 14.11 16.49 -0.80
C VAL A 250 14.98 17.74 -0.66
N GLU A 251 16.20 17.66 -1.16
CA GLU A 251 17.06 18.82 -1.39
C GLU A 251 16.95 19.24 -2.86
N SER A 252 16.44 20.45 -3.11
CA SER A 252 16.29 20.97 -4.47
C SER A 252 17.62 21.45 -5.04
N VAL A 253 17.82 21.26 -6.35
CA VAL A 253 18.92 21.92 -7.07
C VAL A 253 18.53 23.39 -7.27
N GLU A 254 19.07 24.30 -6.46
CA GLU A 254 18.90 25.74 -6.73
C GLU A 254 19.53 26.07 -8.08
N LYS A 255 18.74 26.65 -8.98
CA LYS A 255 19.33 27.33 -10.15
C LYS A 255 20.03 28.58 -9.60
N PRO A 256 21.31 28.82 -9.93
CA PRO A 256 21.91 30.10 -9.63
C PRO A 256 21.06 31.20 -10.27
N GLU A 257 20.65 32.18 -9.48
CA GLU A 257 19.98 33.37 -9.98
C GLU A 257 20.83 33.95 -11.12
N SER A 258 20.27 33.98 -12.33
CA SER A 258 20.90 34.67 -13.44
C SER A 258 20.94 36.16 -13.10
N MET A 259 22.11 36.64 -12.69
CA MET A 259 22.44 38.08 -12.63
C MET A 259 22.33 38.73 -14.00
#